data_AF-A0A0B1TQD3-F1
#
_entry.id   AF-A0A0B1TQD3-F1
#
_cell.length_a   1.000
_cell.length_b   1.000
_cell.length_c   1.000
_cell.angle_alpha   90.00
_cell.angle_beta   90.00
_cell.angle_gamma   90.00
#
_symmetry.space_group_name_H-M   'P 1'
#
loop_
_entity.id
_entity.type
_entity.pdbx_description
1 polymer ?
#
loop_
_entity_poly.entity_id
_entity_poly.type
_entity_poly.pdbx_seq_one_letter_code
_entity_poly.pdbx_strand_id
1 'polypeptide(L)'
;MSDKEKELCPRLIDYLVVVGKRNRIRNTSKCSNDGSNHTSITYPEILRRYPTDDHKDFFLPTDVTVFCQPEGCVTLSSHSRRGQSRDPQFFVFMLTEKDSAKIRYGVCLNFYQCSEKRLLNTDKQGGGASGKKGFVLIL
;
A
#
# COMPACT_ATOMS: atom_id res chain seq x y z
N MET A 1 43.58 -8.14 -12.38
CA MET A 1 42.50 -7.15 -12.26
C MET A 1 41.25 -7.90 -12.66
N SER A 2 40.54 -8.47 -11.70
CA SER A 2 39.42 -9.37 -11.98
C SER A 2 38.21 -8.52 -12.32
N ASP A 3 37.84 -8.55 -13.60
CA ASP A 3 36.56 -8.04 -14.07
C ASP A 3 35.46 -8.79 -13.32
N LYS A 4 35.02 -8.21 -12.20
CA LYS A 4 33.73 -8.57 -11.61
C LYS A 4 32.72 -8.11 -12.63
N GLU A 5 32.36 -8.99 -13.56
CA GLU A 5 31.16 -8.87 -14.37
C GLU A 5 30.07 -8.39 -13.42
N LYS A 6 29.60 -7.17 -13.63
CA LYS A 6 28.50 -6.62 -12.85
C LYS A 6 27.36 -7.59 -13.12
N GLU A 7 27.00 -8.43 -12.13
CA GLU A 7 25.85 -9.33 -12.25
C GLU A 7 24.67 -8.46 -12.66
N LEU A 8 24.29 -8.55 -13.94
CA LEU A 8 23.17 -7.80 -14.47
C LEU A 8 21.92 -8.38 -13.84
N CYS A 9 21.04 -7.53 -13.34
CA CYS A 9 19.73 -7.98 -12.88
C CYS A 9 19.05 -8.70 -14.07
N PRO A 10 18.61 -9.96 -13.90
CA PRO A 10 18.02 -10.73 -15.00
C PRO A 10 16.66 -10.19 -15.44
N ARG A 11 16.10 -9.24 -14.68
CA ARG A 11 14.76 -8.68 -14.84
C ARG A 11 14.83 -7.16 -14.71
N LEU A 12 13.93 -6.49 -15.43
CA LEU A 12 13.73 -5.05 -15.33
C LEU A 12 13.04 -4.65 -14.02
N ILE A 13 12.08 -5.48 -13.58
CA ILE A 13 11.28 -5.34 -12.36
C ILE A 13 11.17 -6.74 -11.79
N ASP A 14 11.50 -6.91 -10.51
CA ASP A 14 11.33 -8.17 -9.79
C ASP A 14 9.87 -8.34 -9.34
N TYR A 15 9.27 -7.32 -8.73
CA TYR A 15 7.89 -7.39 -8.25
C TYR A 15 7.12 -6.09 -8.44
N LEU A 16 5.86 -6.23 -8.84
CA LEU A 16 4.84 -5.20 -8.71
C LEU A 16 3.92 -5.58 -7.54
N VAL A 17 3.82 -4.72 -6.53
CA VAL A 17 3.02 -5.01 -5.32
C VAL A 17 2.02 -3.89 -5.07
N VAL A 18 0.77 -4.27 -4.85
CA VAL A 18 -0.27 -3.36 -4.37
C VAL A 18 -0.39 -3.54 -2.86
N VAL A 19 -0.02 -2.51 -2.11
CA VAL A 19 -0.11 -2.49 -0.64
C VAL A 19 -1.40 -1.78 -0.22
N GLY A 20 -1.88 -2.01 0.99
CA GLY A 20 -2.98 -1.24 1.57
C GLY A 20 -3.61 -1.92 2.78
N LYS A 21 -4.78 -1.42 3.19
CA LYS A 21 -5.57 -2.02 4.26
C LYS A 21 -6.47 -3.12 3.70
N ARG A 22 -6.32 -4.35 4.19
CA ARG A 22 -7.25 -5.43 3.86
C ARG A 22 -8.56 -5.25 4.63
N ASN A 23 -9.60 -4.89 3.89
CA ASN A 23 -10.96 -4.90 4.41
C ASN A 23 -11.40 -6.34 4.61
N ARG A 24 -11.14 -6.92 5.78
CA ARG A 24 -11.87 -8.12 6.22
C ARG A 24 -13.36 -7.74 6.18
N ILE A 25 -14.14 -8.40 5.33
CA ILE A 25 -15.59 -8.36 5.39
C ILE A 25 -15.94 -8.98 6.73
N ARG A 26 -16.03 -8.17 7.79
CA ARG A 26 -16.72 -8.63 8.98
C ARG A 26 -18.19 -8.58 8.64
N ASN A 27 -18.80 -9.74 8.42
CA ASN A 27 -20.23 -9.95 8.66
C ASN A 27 -20.50 -9.84 10.16
N THR A 28 -20.16 -8.69 10.76
CA THR A 28 -20.53 -8.35 12.13
C THR A 28 -21.27 -7.03 12.04
N SER A 29 -22.59 -7.20 12.10
CA SER A 29 -23.56 -6.23 12.59
C SER A 29 -22.98 -5.21 13.58
N LYS A 30 -23.43 -3.96 13.42
CA LYS A 30 -23.29 -2.82 14.33
C LYS A 30 -21.86 -2.34 14.58
N CYS A 31 -21.44 -1.34 13.81
CA CYS A 31 -20.66 -0.25 14.39
C CYS A 31 -21.57 0.98 14.42
N SER A 32 -21.80 1.44 15.64
CA SER A 32 -22.52 2.65 16.03
C SER A 32 -22.14 3.82 15.14
N ASN A 33 -23.17 4.57 14.76
CA ASN A 33 -23.08 5.91 14.20
C ASN A 33 -22.63 6.89 15.30
N ASP A 34 -21.44 6.68 15.86
CA ASP A 34 -20.84 7.61 16.80
C ASP A 34 -19.89 8.53 16.01
N GLY A 35 -20.29 9.78 15.90
CA GLY A 35 -19.71 10.83 15.06
C GLY A 35 -18.34 11.31 15.53
N SER A 36 -17.41 10.40 15.81
CA SER A 36 -16.03 10.77 16.13
C SER A 36 -15.20 10.89 14.86
N ASN A 37 -14.44 11.97 14.77
CA ASN A 37 -13.49 12.28 13.70
C ASN A 37 -12.28 11.32 13.75
N HIS A 38 -12.48 10.02 13.66
CA HIS A 38 -11.44 9.05 13.96
C HIS A 38 -10.56 8.77 12.74
N THR A 39 -9.37 9.36 12.72
CA THR A 39 -8.27 8.88 11.88
C THR A 39 -7.82 7.52 12.41
N SER A 40 -7.90 6.46 11.60
CA SER A 40 -7.38 5.15 11.98
C SER A 40 -6.13 4.82 11.19
N ILE A 41 -5.10 4.33 11.88
CA ILE A 41 -3.88 3.79 11.29
C ILE A 41 -3.95 2.28 11.41
N THR A 42 -3.59 1.58 10.32
CA THR A 42 -3.56 0.12 10.28
C THR A 42 -2.28 -0.37 9.64
N TYR A 43 -1.87 -1.59 9.99
CA TYR A 43 -0.68 -2.19 9.41
C TYR A 43 -0.88 -2.39 7.89
N PRO A 44 0.11 -2.02 7.06
CA PRO A 44 0.03 -2.16 5.63
C PRO A 44 0.21 -3.62 5.22
N GLU A 45 -0.64 -4.10 4.33
CA GLU A 45 -0.63 -5.50 3.88
C GLU A 45 -0.57 -5.56 2.35
N ILE A 46 0.03 -6.63 1.82
CA ILE A 46 0.02 -6.91 0.39
C ILE A 46 -1.40 -7.32 -0.01
N LEU A 47 -2.03 -6.52 -0.87
CA LEU A 47 -3.35 -6.78 -1.43
C LEU A 47 -3.26 -7.57 -2.73
N ARG A 48 -2.27 -7.27 -3.57
CA ARG A 48 -1.96 -8.00 -4.80
C ARG A 48 -0.46 -7.94 -5.07
N ARG A 49 0.06 -8.94 -5.79
CA ARG A 49 1.44 -8.94 -6.29
C ARG A 49 1.54 -9.59 -7.68
N TYR A 50 2.55 -9.20 -8.43
CA TYR A 50 2.98 -9.85 -9.66
C TYR A 50 4.53 -9.93 -9.66
N PRO A 51 5.13 -11.08 -9.98
CA PRO A 51 4.48 -12.39 -10.12
C PRO A 51 3.78 -12.86 -8.83
N THR A 52 2.90 -13.86 -8.95
CA THR A 52 2.17 -14.42 -7.79
C THR A 52 3.07 -15.24 -6.88
N ASP A 53 4.10 -15.85 -7.44
CA ASP A 53 5.09 -16.68 -6.76
C ASP A 53 6.42 -15.94 -6.65
N ASP A 54 7.24 -16.37 -5.70
CA ASP A 54 8.53 -15.74 -5.46
C ASP A 54 9.58 -16.20 -6.49
N HIS A 55 10.52 -15.31 -6.81
CA HIS A 55 11.71 -15.64 -7.58
C HIS A 55 12.67 -16.47 -6.74
N LYS A 56 13.28 -17.49 -7.35
CA LYS A 56 14.24 -18.39 -6.68
C LYS A 56 15.46 -17.65 -6.13
N ASP A 57 15.85 -16.57 -6.79
CA ASP A 57 17.00 -15.74 -6.45
C ASP A 57 16.63 -14.55 -5.56
N PHE A 58 15.34 -14.33 -5.28
CA PHE A 58 14.87 -13.28 -4.37
C PHE A 58 13.42 -13.47 -3.94
N PHE A 59 13.25 -13.79 -2.66
CA PHE A 59 11.96 -13.89 -2.02
C PHE A 59 11.46 -12.49 -1.62
N LEU A 60 10.22 -12.16 -1.99
CA LEU A 60 9.61 -10.89 -1.65
C LEU A 60 9.44 -10.78 -0.12
N PRO A 61 10.10 -9.83 0.58
CA PRO A 61 9.94 -9.70 2.02
C PRO A 61 8.52 -9.27 2.36
N THR A 62 7.87 -9.93 3.33
CA THR A 62 6.54 -9.52 3.82
C THR A 62 6.53 -8.10 4.38
N ASP A 63 7.65 -7.72 4.99
CA ASP A 63 7.83 -6.45 5.67
C ASP A 63 8.08 -5.30 4.69
N VAL A 64 8.18 -5.57 3.38
CA VAL A 64 8.33 -4.52 2.37
C VAL A 64 7.19 -3.49 2.41
N THR A 65 6.03 -3.90 2.93
CA THR A 65 4.86 -3.03 3.10
C THR A 65 5.13 -1.86 4.03
N VAL A 66 5.97 -2.00 5.06
CA VAL A 66 6.30 -0.88 5.97
C VAL A 66 7.21 0.13 5.30
N PHE A 67 8.05 -0.28 4.36
CA PHE A 67 8.84 0.64 3.54
C PHE A 67 7.95 1.42 2.57
N CYS A 68 6.88 0.80 2.06
CA CYS A 68 5.87 1.48 1.24
C CYS A 68 5.02 2.47 2.04
N GLN A 69 4.89 2.23 3.33
CA GLN A 69 3.98 2.90 4.26
C GLN A 69 4.63 3.07 5.63
N PRO A 70 5.62 3.98 5.77
CA PRO A 70 6.29 4.18 7.06
C PRO A 70 5.31 4.62 8.15
N GLU A 71 4.33 5.45 7.79
CA GLU A 71 3.26 5.93 8.70
C GLU A 71 2.06 4.97 8.81
N GLY A 72 2.08 3.84 8.10
CA GLY A 72 0.96 2.91 8.00
C GLY A 72 -0.25 3.43 7.20
N CYS A 73 -1.22 2.53 7.01
CA CYS A 73 -2.43 2.77 6.21
C CYS A 73 -3.42 3.68 6.96
N VAL A 74 -3.35 4.98 6.69
CA VAL A 74 -4.25 5.99 7.25
C VAL A 74 -5.59 5.99 6.53
N THR A 75 -6.68 5.84 7.28
CA THR A 75 -8.05 6.05 6.80
C THR A 75 -8.57 7.38 7.32
N LEU A 76 -8.95 8.28 6.42
CA LEU A 76 -9.52 9.59 6.76
C LEU A 76 -11.05 9.55 6.66
N SER A 77 -11.73 10.06 7.68
CA SER A 77 -13.19 10.22 7.70
C SER A 77 -13.61 11.48 6.92
N SER A 78 -14.87 11.50 6.46
CA SER A 78 -15.39 12.54 5.56
C SER A 78 -15.42 13.96 6.14
N HIS A 79 -15.19 14.13 7.45
CA HIS A 79 -15.15 15.41 8.15
C HIS A 79 -13.73 15.91 8.44
N SER A 80 -12.71 15.05 8.38
CA SER A 80 -11.29 15.43 8.44
C SER A 80 -10.80 16.00 7.10
N ARG A 81 -11.57 16.96 6.53
CA ARG A 81 -11.28 17.60 5.22
C ARG A 81 -10.34 18.79 5.31
N ARG A 82 -9.90 19.19 6.50
CA ARG A 82 -9.10 20.40 6.70
C ARG A 82 -7.64 20.02 6.98
N GLY A 83 -6.77 20.22 5.99
CA GLY A 83 -5.33 20.41 6.20
C GLY A 83 -4.37 19.29 5.76
N GLN A 84 -4.83 18.06 5.49
CA GLN A 84 -3.93 17.04 4.92
C GLN A 84 -3.95 17.10 3.38
N SER A 85 -2.78 17.38 2.80
CA SER A 85 -2.55 17.20 1.38
C SER A 85 -2.87 15.75 1.00
N ARG A 86 -3.75 15.59 0.01
CA ARG A 86 -4.08 14.30 -0.61
C ARG A 86 -3.20 14.02 -1.82
N ASP A 87 -2.15 14.81 -1.98
CA ASP A 87 -1.30 14.73 -3.16
C ASP A 87 -0.57 13.38 -3.16
N PRO A 88 -0.43 12.77 -4.34
CA PRO A 88 0.33 11.54 -4.46
C PRO A 88 1.77 11.80 -4.02
N GLN A 89 2.28 10.92 -3.15
CA GLN A 89 3.66 10.94 -2.70
C GLN A 89 4.46 9.87 -3.43
N PHE A 90 5.53 10.30 -4.08
CA PHE A 90 6.49 9.44 -4.75
C PHE A 90 7.78 9.40 -3.96
N PHE A 91 8.33 8.22 -3.75
CA PHE A 91 9.63 8.07 -3.10
C PHE A 91 10.30 6.77 -3.50
N VAL A 92 11.61 6.69 -3.25
CA VAL A 92 12.43 5.51 -3.53
C VAL A 92 13.12 5.07 -2.23
N PHE A 93 13.18 3.77 -1.99
CA PHE A 93 13.93 3.17 -0.89
C PHE A 93 14.86 2.07 -1.41
N MET A 94 15.80 1.63 -0.58
CA MET A 94 16.74 0.56 -0.90
C MET A 94 16.58 -0.59 0.10
N LEU A 95 16.54 -1.81 -0.42
CA LEU A 95 16.61 -3.04 0.37
C LEU A 95 17.96 -3.71 0.13
N THR A 96 18.67 -3.98 1.21
CA THR A 96 19.89 -4.79 1.15
C THR A 96 19.53 -6.21 1.55
N GLU A 97 19.74 -7.16 0.64
CA GLU A 97 19.57 -8.57 0.93
C GLU A 97 20.66 -9.03 1.90
N LYS A 98 20.26 -9.69 2.99
CA LYS A 98 21.15 -10.04 4.12
C LYS A 98 22.33 -10.91 3.69
N ASP A 99 22.08 -11.95 2.91
CA ASP A 99 23.07 -12.99 2.65
C ASP A 99 23.94 -12.67 1.42
N SER A 100 23.36 -12.03 0.40
CA SER A 100 24.04 -11.71 -0.86
C SER A 100 24.66 -10.30 -0.88
N ALA A 101 24.29 -9.43 0.07
CA ALA A 101 24.57 -7.99 0.07
C ALA A 101 24.09 -7.25 -1.21
N LYS A 102 23.20 -7.87 -2.00
CA LYS A 102 22.61 -7.22 -3.19
C LYS A 102 21.67 -6.11 -2.75
N ILE A 103 21.74 -4.98 -3.46
CA ILE A 103 20.86 -3.84 -3.24
C ILE A 103 19.74 -3.88 -4.27
N ARG A 104 18.50 -3.77 -3.82
CA ARG A 104 17.30 -3.63 -4.66
C ARG A 104 16.62 -2.31 -4.37
N TYR A 105 16.18 -1.62 -5.42
CA TYR A 105 15.48 -0.34 -5.30
C TYR A 105 13.98 -0.59 -5.30
N GLY A 106 13.27 0.01 -4.35
CA GLY A 106 11.81 0.03 -4.35
C GLY A 106 11.30 1.42 -4.69
N VAL A 107 10.48 1.52 -5.72
CA VAL A 107 9.81 2.76 -6.12
C VAL A 107 8.36 2.72 -5.64
N CYS A 108 7.98 3.71 -4.82
CA CYS A 108 6.65 3.80 -4.25
C CYS A 108 5.86 4.97 -4.81
N LEU A 109 4.59 4.69 -5.09
CA LEU A 109 3.56 5.68 -5.29
C LEU A 109 2.46 5.48 -4.24
N ASN A 110 2.33 6.44 -3.34
CA ASN A 110 1.33 6.49 -2.27
C ASN A 110 0.27 7.55 -2.61
N PHE A 111 -1.00 7.16 -2.70
CA PHE A 111 -2.10 8.09 -2.97
C PHE A 111 -3.35 7.74 -2.16
N TYR A 112 -4.22 8.73 -1.94
CA TYR A 112 -5.52 8.49 -1.32
C TYR A 112 -6.57 8.13 -2.40
N GLN A 113 -7.13 6.93 -2.32
CA GLN A 113 -8.28 6.49 -3.11
C GLN A 113 -9.58 6.74 -2.35
N CYS A 114 -10.56 7.41 -2.94
CA CYS A 114 -11.90 7.47 -2.38
C CYS A 114 -12.56 6.08 -2.47
N SER A 115 -13.06 5.55 -1.36
CA SER A 115 -13.96 4.40 -1.40
C SER A 115 -15.36 4.89 -1.68
N GLU A 116 -15.79 4.74 -2.93
CA GLU A 116 -17.18 4.86 -3.30
C GLU A 116 -17.89 3.61 -2.81
N LYS A 117 -18.78 3.76 -1.82
CA LYS A 117 -19.74 2.70 -1.51
C LYS A 117 -20.62 2.59 -2.76
N ARG A 118 -20.56 1.46 -3.48
CA ARG A 118 -21.54 1.16 -4.54
C ARG A 118 -22.93 1.33 -3.92
N LEU A 119 -23.60 2.43 -4.28
CA LEU A 119 -25.02 2.62 -4.03
C LEU A 119 -25.75 1.69 -4.99
N LEU A 120 -25.90 0.44 -4.59
CA LEU A 120 -27.00 -0.38 -5.08
C LEU A 120 -28.19 -0.05 -4.19
N ASN A 121 -29.21 0.54 -4.82
CA ASN A 121 -30.54 0.92 -4.31
C ASN A 121 -30.76 2.36 -3.83
N THR A 122 -31.44 3.09 -4.73
CA THR A 122 -32.61 3.97 -4.52
C THR A 122 -32.53 5.05 -3.43
N ASP A 123 -32.54 6.29 -3.92
CA ASP A 123 -33.06 7.52 -3.31
C ASP A 123 -32.62 7.93 -1.89
N LYS A 124 -32.11 9.17 -1.86
CA LYS A 124 -31.96 10.10 -0.72
C LYS A 124 -30.78 9.90 0.25
N GLN A 125 -30.00 11.00 0.28
CA GLN A 125 -29.19 11.56 1.37
C GLN A 125 -27.83 10.93 1.73
N GLY A 126 -26.78 11.75 1.53
CA GLY A 126 -25.68 11.88 2.49
C GLY A 126 -24.59 10.79 2.48
N GLY A 127 -24.05 10.42 1.33
CA GLY A 127 -22.95 9.44 1.26
C GLY A 127 -21.59 10.00 1.70
N GLY A 128 -21.21 9.78 2.96
CA GLY A 128 -19.86 10.08 3.45
C GLY A 128 -18.80 9.21 2.77
N ALA A 129 -18.00 9.79 1.87
CA ALA A 129 -16.85 9.15 1.24
C ALA A 129 -15.72 8.95 2.27
N SER A 130 -15.31 7.70 2.50
CA SER A 130 -14.08 7.39 3.24
C SER A 130 -12.95 7.13 2.26
N GLY A 131 -11.79 7.76 2.45
CA GLY A 131 -10.60 7.54 1.61
C GLY A 131 -9.73 6.41 2.17
N LYS A 132 -9.32 5.46 1.34
CA LYS A 132 -8.30 4.45 1.63
C LYS A 132 -7.05 4.81 0.84
N LYS A 133 -5.87 4.73 1.44
CA LYS A 133 -4.65 4.87 0.64
C LYS A 133 -4.45 3.62 -0.23
N GLY A 134 -4.24 3.84 -1.53
CA GLY A 134 -3.83 2.83 -2.49
C GLY A 134 -2.34 2.97 -2.78
N PHE A 135 -1.67 1.84 -3.01
CA PHE A 135 -0.22 1.80 -3.15
C PHE A 135 0.16 0.96 -4.34
N VAL A 136 1.15 1.43 -5.09
CA VAL A 136 1.85 0.62 -6.07
C VAL A 136 3.33 0.70 -5.75
N LEU A 137 3.91 -0.46 -5.50
CA LEU A 137 5.33 -0.68 -5.32
C LEU A 137 5.86 -1.37 -6.57
N ILE A 138 6.95 -0.84 -7.11
CA ILE A 138 7.74 -1.47 -8.16
C ILE A 138 9.12 -1.76 -7.54
N LEU A 139 9.42 -3.05 -7.33
CA LEU A 139 10.73 -3.58 -6.92
C LEU A 139 11.45 -4.16 -8.12
#